data_AF-A0A315VV79-F1
#
_entry.id   AF-A0A315VV79-F1
#
_cell.length_a   1.000
_cell.length_b   1.000
_cell.length_c   1.000
_cell.angle_alpha   90.00
_cell.angle_beta   90.00
_cell.angle_gamma   90.00
#
_symmetry.space_group_name_H-M   'P 1'
#
loop_
_entity.id
_entity.type
_entity.pdbx_description
1 polymer ?
#
loop_
_entity_poly.entity_id
_entity_poly.type
_entity_poly.pdbx_seq_one_letter_code
_entity_poly.pdbx_strand_id
1 'polypeptide(L)'
;MEGDGEYIFPTDTKYVGEIRDGKFHGKGVLYFTNGSKYDATWEEGIAIDGSFFFPDGLEYRDKNWDYCDGYDRRFYTERCFGFIPPGETQLTNVHPPPVIPDGCYDCADGFYDPKIRVITTYTGEFLRN
;
A
#
# COMPACT_ATOMS: atom_id res chain seq x y z
N MET A 1 -1.48 -37.37 12.81
CA MET A 1 -2.15 -36.12 13.20
C MET A 1 -3.37 -36.04 12.32
N GLU A 2 -4.55 -35.98 12.92
CA GLU A 2 -5.84 -35.97 12.20
C GLU A 2 -6.67 -34.78 12.71
N GLY A 3 -7.32 -34.07 11.79
CA GLY A 3 -8.18 -32.92 12.08
C GLY A 3 -7.56 -31.57 11.66
N ASP A 4 -8.21 -30.48 12.05
CA ASP A 4 -7.72 -29.13 11.79
C ASP A 4 -6.40 -28.87 12.52
N GLY A 5 -5.42 -28.33 11.79
CA GLY A 5 -4.10 -28.06 12.30
C GLY A 5 -3.43 -26.88 11.63
N GLU A 6 -2.36 -26.45 12.27
CA GLU A 6 -1.47 -25.43 11.75
C GLU A 6 -0.07 -26.02 11.60
N TYR A 7 0.58 -25.71 10.47
CA TYR A 7 1.97 -26.09 10.23
C TYR A 7 2.76 -24.88 9.77
N ILE A 8 3.82 -24.53 10.51
CA ILE A 8 4.72 -23.43 10.18
C ILE A 8 5.98 -24.03 9.55
N PHE A 9 6.25 -23.65 8.31
CA PHE A 9 7.44 -24.03 7.58
C PHE A 9 8.66 -23.25 8.11
N PRO A 10 9.89 -23.77 7.94
CA PRO A 10 11.12 -23.02 8.24
C PRO A 10 11.28 -21.71 7.45
N THR A 11 10.50 -21.53 6.38
CA THR A 11 10.43 -20.30 5.57
C THR A 11 9.41 -19.29 6.10
N ASP A 12 8.84 -19.53 7.29
CA ASP A 12 7.75 -18.78 7.92
C ASP A 12 6.42 -18.77 7.13
N THR A 13 6.32 -19.56 6.07
CA THR A 13 5.04 -19.88 5.44
C THR A 13 4.21 -20.69 6.44
N LYS A 14 2.91 -20.41 6.52
CA LYS A 14 2.00 -21.06 7.46
C LYS A 14 0.89 -21.76 6.71
N TYR A 15 0.68 -23.04 6.98
CA TYR A 15 -0.52 -23.78 6.57
C TYR A 15 -1.54 -23.78 7.70
N VAL A 16 -2.82 -23.56 7.38
CA VAL A 16 -3.95 -23.75 8.29
C VAL A 16 -5.02 -24.54 7.56
N GLY A 17 -5.39 -25.70 8.08
CA GLY A 17 -6.40 -26.54 7.45
C GLY A 17 -6.39 -27.96 7.97
N GLU A 18 -7.07 -28.85 7.27
CA GLU A 18 -7.17 -30.25 7.66
C GLU A 18 -5.84 -31.00 7.41
N ILE A 19 -5.43 -31.81 8.39
CA ILE A 19 -4.24 -32.65 8.29
C ILE A 19 -4.69 -34.10 8.47
N ARG A 20 -4.21 -35.00 7.61
CA ARG A 20 -4.41 -36.46 7.73
C ARG A 20 -3.07 -37.15 7.57
N ASP A 21 -2.74 -38.07 8.48
CA ASP A 21 -1.46 -38.80 8.48
C ASP A 21 -0.20 -37.91 8.40
N GLY A 22 -0.29 -36.71 8.98
CA GLY A 22 0.82 -35.74 8.96
C GLY A 22 1.02 -35.05 7.61
N LYS A 23 0.08 -35.19 6.68
CA LYS A 23 0.03 -34.49 5.39
C LYS A 23 -1.18 -33.57 5.32
N PHE A 24 -1.08 -32.52 4.52
CA PHE A 24 -2.22 -31.65 4.24
C PHE A 24 -3.31 -32.42 3.51
N HIS A 25 -4.54 -32.24 3.96
CA HIS A 25 -5.72 -32.91 3.41
C HIS A 25 -6.93 -31.96 3.45
N GLY A 26 -8.02 -32.29 2.77
CA GLY A 26 -9.27 -31.51 2.85
C GLY A 26 -9.07 -30.04 2.47
N LYS A 27 -9.78 -29.12 3.16
CA LYS A 27 -9.63 -27.68 2.91
C LYS A 27 -8.47 -27.10 3.72
N GLY A 28 -7.68 -26.24 3.10
CA GLY A 28 -6.62 -25.53 3.81
C GLY A 28 -6.06 -24.34 3.05
N VAL A 29 -5.49 -23.41 3.80
CA VAL A 29 -4.93 -22.16 3.31
C VAL A 29 -3.45 -22.09 3.65
N LEU A 30 -2.61 -21.83 2.65
CA LEU A 30 -1.24 -21.40 2.85
C LEU A 30 -1.18 -19.87 2.93
N TYR A 31 -0.53 -19.36 3.97
CA TYR A 31 -0.20 -17.96 4.17
C TYR A 31 1.30 -17.78 3.93
N PHE A 32 1.65 -16.92 2.97
CA PHE A 32 3.03 -16.60 2.65
C PHE A 32 3.49 -15.37 3.41
N THR A 33 4.80 -15.25 3.63
CA THR A 33 5.42 -14.15 4.38
C THR A 33 5.24 -12.78 3.72
N ASN A 34 5.01 -12.74 2.40
CA ASN A 34 4.72 -11.52 1.66
C ASN A 34 3.25 -11.05 1.81
N GLY A 35 2.41 -11.78 2.55
CA GLY A 35 0.99 -11.48 2.74
C GLY A 35 0.07 -12.13 1.72
N SER A 36 0.60 -12.78 0.68
CA SER A 36 -0.20 -13.60 -0.23
C SER A 36 -0.77 -14.82 0.49
N LYS A 37 -1.85 -15.38 -0.07
CA LYS A 37 -2.40 -16.65 0.38
C LYS A 37 -2.78 -17.55 -0.78
N TYR A 38 -2.78 -18.84 -0.54
CA TYR A 38 -3.26 -19.86 -1.46
C TYR A 38 -4.31 -20.71 -0.77
N ASP A 39 -5.56 -20.54 -1.17
CA ASP A 39 -6.72 -21.26 -0.64
C ASP A 39 -6.99 -22.46 -1.55
N ALA A 40 -6.86 -23.68 -1.01
CA ALA A 40 -6.88 -24.88 -1.82
C ALA A 40 -7.49 -26.09 -1.11
N THR A 41 -7.89 -27.07 -1.92
CA THR A 41 -8.19 -28.43 -1.49
C THR A 41 -6.96 -29.31 -1.64
N TRP A 42 -6.63 -30.06 -0.60
CA TRP A 42 -5.39 -30.84 -0.47
C TRP A 42 -5.70 -32.34 -0.42
N GLU A 43 -4.89 -33.14 -1.10
CA GLU A 43 -4.93 -34.60 -1.02
C GLU A 43 -3.51 -35.14 -0.92
N GLU A 44 -3.22 -35.91 0.14
CA GLU A 44 -1.90 -36.49 0.39
C GLU A 44 -0.73 -35.47 0.31
N GLY A 45 -0.97 -34.22 0.75
CA GLY A 45 0.00 -33.13 0.72
C GLY A 45 0.10 -32.38 -0.62
N ILE A 46 -0.73 -32.72 -1.61
CA ILE A 46 -0.75 -32.10 -2.93
C ILE A 46 -1.99 -31.23 -3.06
N ALA A 47 -1.85 -30.01 -3.57
CA ALA A 47 -3.00 -29.17 -3.89
C ALA A 47 -3.66 -29.66 -5.17
N ILE A 48 -4.95 -29.99 -5.10
CA ILE A 48 -5.75 -30.51 -6.22
C ILE A 48 -6.43 -29.37 -6.98
N ASP A 49 -6.97 -28.40 -6.24
CA ASP A 49 -7.65 -27.22 -6.77
C ASP A 49 -7.50 -26.07 -5.79
N GLY A 50 -7.29 -24.85 -6.28
CA GLY A 50 -7.13 -23.70 -5.40
C GLY A 50 -6.93 -22.37 -6.11
N SER A 51 -7.24 -21.30 -5.37
CA SER A 51 -7.11 -19.91 -5.81
C SER A 51 -5.96 -19.23 -5.07
N PHE A 52 -5.12 -18.52 -5.82
CA PHE A 52 -4.08 -17.67 -5.28
C PHE A 52 -4.58 -16.24 -5.11
N PHE A 53 -4.29 -15.63 -3.97
CA PHE A 53 -4.61 -14.24 -3.68
C PHE A 53 -3.34 -13.45 -3.39
N PHE A 54 -3.20 -12.32 -4.05
CA PHE A 54 -2.15 -11.34 -3.80
C PHE A 54 -2.33 -10.68 -2.42
N PRO A 55 -1.31 -9.99 -1.88
CA PRO A 55 -1.39 -9.37 -0.55
C PRO A 55 -2.47 -8.30 -0.44
N ASP A 56 -2.84 -7.68 -1.56
CA ASP A 56 -3.94 -6.71 -1.67
C ASP A 56 -5.33 -7.36 -1.78
N GLY A 57 -5.40 -8.69 -1.84
CA GLY A 57 -6.63 -9.47 -1.97
C GLY A 57 -7.05 -9.77 -3.41
N LEU A 58 -6.32 -9.29 -4.42
CA LEU A 58 -6.60 -9.62 -5.81
C LEU A 58 -6.50 -11.14 -6.02
N GLU A 59 -7.52 -11.75 -6.60
CA GLU A 59 -7.51 -13.16 -6.99
C GLU A 59 -6.78 -13.34 -8.33
N TYR A 60 -5.82 -14.26 -8.39
CA TYR A 60 -5.19 -14.65 -9.65
C TYR A 60 -6.18 -15.40 -10.55
N ARG A 61 -6.24 -15.03 -11.83
CA ARG A 61 -7.06 -15.72 -12.85
C ARG A 61 -6.22 -15.95 -14.09
N ASP A 62 -6.20 -17.19 -14.57
CA ASP A 62 -5.53 -17.58 -15.81
C ASP A 62 -6.29 -17.07 -17.04
N LYS A 63 -7.62 -16.97 -16.93
CA LYS A 63 -8.54 -16.52 -17.98
C LYS A 63 -9.25 -15.23 -17.58
N ASN A 64 -9.55 -14.39 -18.57
CA ASN A 64 -10.26 -13.13 -18.39
C ASN A 64 -9.57 -12.21 -17.37
N TRP A 65 -8.24 -12.12 -17.44
CA TRP A 65 -7.45 -11.22 -16.61
C TRP A 65 -7.75 -9.76 -16.98
N ASP A 66 -8.44 -9.04 -16.10
CA ASP A 66 -8.86 -7.65 -16.29
C ASP A 66 -8.06 -6.67 -15.42
N TYR A 67 -7.08 -7.16 -14.67
CA TYR A 67 -6.24 -6.35 -13.80
C TYR A 67 -5.10 -5.71 -14.58
N CYS A 68 -5.02 -4.38 -14.51
CA CYS A 68 -4.04 -3.57 -15.23
C CYS A 68 -4.01 -3.87 -16.73
N ASP A 69 -5.18 -3.91 -17.37
CA ASP A 69 -5.30 -4.11 -18.81
C ASP A 69 -5.08 -2.80 -19.60
N GLY A 70 -5.32 -2.84 -20.92
CA GLY A 70 -5.15 -1.67 -21.78
C GLY A 70 -6.11 -0.51 -21.50
N TYR A 71 -7.26 -0.78 -20.87
CA TYR A 71 -8.32 0.19 -20.60
C TYR A 71 -8.26 0.73 -19.16
N ASP A 72 -7.90 -0.10 -18.19
CA ASP A 72 -7.85 0.23 -16.78
C ASP A 72 -6.54 -0.25 -16.15
N ARG A 73 -5.66 0.71 -15.85
CA ARG A 73 -4.34 0.48 -15.21
C ARG A 73 -4.32 0.76 -13.72
N ARG A 74 -5.49 0.91 -13.08
CA ARG A 74 -5.56 1.13 -11.63
C ARG A 74 -5.14 -0.13 -10.88
N PHE A 75 -4.45 0.07 -9.76
CA PHE A 75 -4.17 -1.00 -8.81
C PHE A 75 -5.48 -1.54 -8.21
N TYR A 76 -5.46 -2.77 -7.69
CA TYR A 76 -6.67 -3.44 -7.21
C TYR A 76 -7.26 -2.68 -6.01
N THR A 77 -6.40 -2.17 -5.13
CA THR A 77 -6.79 -1.31 -4.01
C THR A 77 -7.51 -0.04 -4.47
N GLU A 78 -7.06 0.61 -5.54
CA GLU A 78 -7.70 1.81 -6.11
C GLU A 78 -9.07 1.49 -6.73
N ARG A 79 -9.25 0.29 -7.29
CA ARG A 79 -10.56 -0.19 -7.75
C ARG A 79 -11.54 -0.40 -6.59
N CYS A 80 -11.07 -0.95 -5.47
CA CYS A 80 -11.88 -1.26 -4.30
C CYS A 80 -12.23 -0.02 -3.45
N PHE A 81 -11.25 0.85 -3.22
CA PHE A 81 -11.36 1.95 -2.25
C PHE A 81 -11.38 3.34 -2.89
N GLY A 82 -11.22 3.42 -4.21
CA GLY A 82 -11.06 4.68 -4.93
C GLY A 82 -9.64 5.22 -4.85
N PHE A 83 -9.40 6.35 -5.51
CA PHE A 83 -8.11 7.02 -5.48
C PHE A 83 -7.89 7.66 -4.12
N ILE A 84 -6.74 7.38 -3.53
CA ILE A 84 -6.23 8.18 -2.42
C ILE A 84 -5.61 9.43 -3.07
N PRO A 85 -6.15 10.63 -2.84
CA PRO A 85 -5.55 11.83 -3.39
C PRO A 85 -4.12 11.95 -2.87
N PRO A 86 -3.20 12.52 -3.66
CA PRO A 86 -1.91 12.90 -3.11
C PRO A 86 -2.16 13.75 -1.87
N GLY A 87 -1.37 13.52 -0.82
CA GLY A 87 -1.40 14.37 0.38
C GLY A 87 -1.09 15.83 0.03
N GLU A 88 -1.00 16.68 1.06
CA GLU A 88 -0.68 18.09 0.83
C GLU A 88 0.63 18.24 0.04
N THR A 89 0.56 18.95 -1.09
CA THR A 89 1.74 19.29 -1.88
C THR A 89 2.66 20.15 -1.04
N GLN A 90 3.91 19.73 -0.88
CA GLN A 90 4.93 20.58 -0.25
C GLN A 90 5.18 21.80 -1.14
N LEU A 91 4.84 22.98 -0.62
CA LEU A 91 5.05 24.26 -1.32
C LEU A 91 6.50 24.74 -1.23
N THR A 92 7.22 24.35 -0.17
CA THR A 92 8.62 24.72 0.07
C THR A 92 9.41 23.50 0.51
N ASN A 93 10.74 23.60 0.52
CA ASN A 93 11.64 22.56 1.04
C ASN A 93 11.62 22.44 2.58
N VAL A 94 10.93 23.34 3.28
CA VAL A 94 10.76 23.34 4.73
C VAL A 94 9.32 22.91 5.05
N HIS A 95 9.18 21.95 5.98
CA HIS A 95 7.89 21.47 6.44
C HIS A 95 7.77 21.63 7.97
N PRO A 96 6.75 22.35 8.49
CA PRO A 96 5.70 23.04 7.75
C PRO A 96 6.27 24.25 6.96
N PRO A 97 5.61 24.67 5.86
CA PRO A 97 6.03 25.85 5.13
C PRO A 97 5.96 27.09 6.04
N PRO A 98 6.89 28.06 5.89
CA PRO A 98 6.83 29.31 6.63
C PRO A 98 5.50 30.03 6.38
N VAL A 99 4.88 30.55 7.45
CA VAL A 99 3.66 31.34 7.33
C VAL A 99 4.03 32.75 6.92
N ILE A 100 3.50 33.21 5.78
CA ILE A 100 3.70 34.57 5.28
C ILE A 100 2.34 35.31 5.23
N PRO A 101 2.31 36.64 5.40
CA PRO A 101 1.05 37.38 5.35
C PRO A 101 0.36 37.30 3.97
N ASP A 102 -0.97 37.39 3.96
CA ASP A 102 -1.76 37.36 2.72
C ASP A 102 -1.32 38.43 1.71
N GLY A 103 -1.11 37.99 0.47
CA GLY A 103 -0.63 38.84 -0.63
C GLY A 103 0.87 39.09 -0.63
N CYS A 104 1.64 38.49 0.29
CA CYS A 104 3.09 38.47 0.23
C CYS A 104 3.61 37.25 -0.55
N TYR A 105 4.86 37.32 -1.02
CA TYR A 105 5.51 36.27 -1.82
C TYR A 105 6.73 35.72 -1.11
N ASP A 106 6.84 34.39 -1.01
CA ASP A 106 7.99 33.72 -0.40
C ASP A 106 9.29 33.96 -1.21
N CYS A 107 10.36 34.36 -0.53
CA CYS A 107 11.68 34.62 -1.08
C CYS A 107 12.77 33.65 -0.57
N ALA A 108 12.39 32.57 0.14
CA ALA A 108 13.26 31.59 0.81
C ALA A 108 14.11 32.13 1.98
N ASP A 109 14.48 33.41 1.99
CA ASP A 109 15.11 34.11 3.11
C ASP A 109 14.12 34.99 3.91
N GLY A 110 12.85 35.01 3.49
CA GLY A 110 11.80 35.85 4.04
C GLY A 110 10.61 35.93 3.08
N PHE A 111 9.80 36.99 3.19
CA PHE A 111 8.67 37.26 2.31
C PHE A 111 8.70 38.70 1.78
N TYR A 112 8.31 38.87 0.53
CA TYR A 112 8.16 40.16 -0.14
C TYR A 112 6.72 40.68 -0.01
N ASP A 113 6.56 41.89 0.53
CA ASP A 113 5.27 42.61 0.54
C ASP A 113 5.21 43.60 -0.64
N PRO A 114 4.31 43.39 -1.63
CA PRO A 114 4.20 44.25 -2.81
C PRO A 114 3.65 45.65 -2.51
N LYS A 115 2.95 45.86 -1.37
CA LYS A 115 2.39 47.17 -1.00
C LYS A 115 3.47 48.13 -0.55
N ILE A 116 4.44 47.64 0.22
CA ILE A 116 5.57 48.43 0.73
C ILE A 116 6.86 48.21 -0.06
N ARG A 117 6.89 47.19 -0.94
CA ARG A 117 8.04 46.79 -1.76
C ARG A 117 9.28 46.48 -0.93
N VAL A 118 9.11 45.62 0.08
CA VAL A 118 10.17 45.23 1.02
C VAL A 118 10.15 43.73 1.24
N ILE A 119 11.34 43.14 1.36
CA ILE A 119 11.54 41.77 1.84
C ILE A 119 11.81 41.81 3.35
N THR A 120 11.03 41.02 4.08
CA THR A 120 11.10 40.88 5.54
C THR A 120 11.43 39.42 5.86
N THR A 121 12.27 39.14 6.86
CA THR A 121 12.49 37.78 7.35
C THR A 121 11.17 37.16 7.81
N TYR A 122 11.09 35.83 7.90
CA TYR A 122 9.91 35.16 8.46
C TYR A 122 9.61 35.54 9.92
N THR A 123 10.58 36.12 10.63
CA THR A 123 10.44 36.62 12.01
C THR A 123 9.97 38.07 12.09
N GLY A 124 9.83 38.78 10.96
CA GLY A 124 9.36 40.18 10.91
C GLY A 124 10.46 41.23 10.88
N GLU A 125 11.72 40.86 10.64
CA GLU A 125 12.85 41.79 10.57
C GLU A 125 13.08 42.26 9.13
N PHE A 126 13.40 43.55 8.94
CA PHE A 126 13.73 44.08 7.63
C PHE A 126 14.96 43.37 7.04
N LEU A 127 14.86 42.94 5.78
CA LEU A 127 15.94 42.22 5.08
C LEU A 127 16.55 43.08 3.96
N ARG A 128 15.74 43.46 2.96
CA ARG A 128 16.15 44.32 1.83
C ARG A 128 14.95 44.89 1.07
N ASN A 129 15.21 45.85 0.19
CA ASN A 129 14.24 46.46 -0.75
C ASN A 129 14.45 45.99 -2.18
#